data_AF-A0A534RH97-F1
#
_entry.id   AF-A0A534RH97-F1
#
_cell.length_a   1.000
_cell.length_b   1.000
_cell.length_c   1.000
_cell.angle_alpha   90.00
_cell.angle_beta   90.00
_cell.angle_gamma   90.00
#
_symmetry.space_group_name_H-M   'P 1'
#
loop_
_entity.id
_entity.type
_entity.pdbx_description
1 polymer ?
#
loop_
_entity_poly.entity_id
_entity_poly.type
_entity_poly.pdbx_seq_one_letter_code
_entity_poly.pdbx_strand_id
1 'polypeptide(L)'
;SYRGYVIHTGALFGTIMAANVWMRIWPMQRRIITAVKEGTAPDPAWAALAGARSRHNVYMSVPLVWTMISSHTTTPFASSPVYLLVVILVGWGAVYLLYKKAPKVPGF
;
A
#
# COMPACT_ATOMS: atom_id res chain seq x y z
N SER A 1 4.77 25.80 -2.34
CA SER A 1 3.37 25.96 -2.82
C SER A 1 2.57 24.70 -2.46
N TYR A 2 1.25 24.81 -2.25
CA TYR A 2 0.38 23.68 -1.92
C TYR A 2 0.51 22.51 -2.92
N ARG A 3 0.52 22.81 -4.23
CA ARG A 3 0.67 21.81 -5.29
C ARG A 3 2.00 21.06 -5.23
N GLY A 4 3.10 21.76 -4.94
CA GLY A 4 4.42 21.13 -4.78
C GLY A 4 4.44 20.15 -3.62
N TYR A 5 3.90 20.54 -2.46
CA TYR A 5 3.79 19.66 -1.29
C TYR A 5 3.03 18.37 -1.62
N VAL A 6 1.85 18.49 -2.25
CA VAL A 6 1.01 17.35 -2.60
C VAL A 6 1.69 16.44 -3.63
N ILE A 7 2.30 17.01 -4.67
CA ILE A 7 2.99 16.24 -5.73
C ILE A 7 4.22 15.51 -5.16
N HIS A 8 5.06 16.18 -4.38
CA HIS A 8 6.24 15.54 -3.79
C HIS A 8 5.88 14.46 -2.78
N THR A 9 4.85 14.70 -1.97
CA THR A 9 4.35 13.73 -1.00
C THR A 9 3.79 12.49 -1.70
N GLY A 10 2.96 12.69 -2.74
CA GLY A 10 2.43 11.60 -3.56
C GLY A 10 3.54 10.83 -4.28
N ALA A 11 4.52 11.53 -4.88
CA ALA A 11 5.67 10.90 -5.51
C ALA A 11 6.47 10.03 -4.51
N LEU A 12 6.72 10.55 -3.29
CA LEU A 12 7.40 9.80 -2.23
C LEU A 12 6.67 8.50 -1.87
N PHE A 13 5.36 8.56 -1.63
CA PHE A 13 4.57 7.37 -1.32
C PHE A 13 4.60 6.36 -2.49
N GLY A 14 4.44 6.83 -3.73
CA GLY A 14 4.52 6.00 -4.93
C GLY A 14 5.88 5.33 -5.09
N THR A 15 6.97 6.06 -4.87
CA THR A 15 8.33 5.52 -4.93
C THR A 15 8.57 4.45 -3.86
N ILE A 16 8.12 4.69 -2.62
CA ILE A 16 8.24 3.70 -1.53
C ILE A 16 7.44 2.43 -1.86
N MET A 17 6.22 2.58 -2.40
CA MET A 17 5.40 1.45 -2.82
C MET A 17 6.07 0.63 -3.93
N ALA A 18 6.64 1.30 -4.94
CA ALA A 18 7.38 0.65 -6.01
C ALA A 18 8.63 -0.08 -5.49
N ALA A 19 9.38 0.54 -4.58
CA ALA A 19 10.54 -0.07 -3.94
C ALA A 19 10.15 -1.31 -3.12
N ASN A 20 9.04 -1.27 -2.37
CA ASN A 20 8.52 -2.43 -1.64
C ASN A 20 8.20 -3.60 -2.58
N VAL A 21 7.59 -3.31 -3.74
CA VAL A 21 7.27 -4.35 -4.73
C VAL A 21 8.56 -4.96 -5.27
N TRP A 22 9.49 -4.13 -5.76
CA TRP A 22 10.69 -4.61 -6.45
C TRP A 22 11.67 -5.33 -5.52
N MET A 23 11.83 -4.83 -4.29
CA MET A 23 12.86 -5.32 -3.37
C MET A 23 12.36 -6.42 -2.42
N ARG A 24 11.05 -6.53 -2.17
CA ARG A 24 10.51 -7.49 -1.18
C ARG A 24 9.45 -8.42 -1.75
N ILE A 25 8.46 -7.90 -2.46
CA ILE A 25 7.34 -8.73 -2.97
C ILE A 25 7.81 -9.59 -4.14
N TRP A 26 8.41 -8.99 -5.16
CA TRP A 26 8.82 -9.67 -6.39
C TRP A 26 9.85 -10.80 -6.15
N PRO A 27 10.90 -10.63 -5.33
CA PRO A 27 11.83 -11.72 -5.05
C PRO A 27 11.16 -12.93 -4.38
N MET A 28 10.21 -12.71 -3.47
CA MET A 28 9.46 -13.78 -2.83
C MET A 28 8.48 -14.44 -3.79
N GLN A 29 7.79 -13.64 -4.62
CA GLN A 29 6.90 -14.18 -5.65
C GLN A 29 7.63 -15.05 -6.66
N ARG A 30 8.85 -14.67 -7.09
CA ARG A 30 9.66 -15.53 -7.98
C ARG A 30 9.93 -16.90 -7.34
N ARG A 31 10.29 -16.93 -6.06
CA ARG A 31 10.54 -18.20 -5.33
C ARG A 31 9.29 -19.05 -5.21
N ILE A 32 8.14 -18.43 -4.89
CA ILE A 32 6.84 -19.10 -4.84
C ILE A 32 6.48 -19.68 -6.21
N ILE A 33 6.63 -18.89 -7.28
CA ILE A 33 6.35 -19.34 -8.66
C ILE A 33 7.25 -20.52 -9.04
N THR A 34 8.54 -20.49 -8.68
CA THR A 34 9.46 -21.61 -8.94
C THR A 34 9.05 -22.87 -8.19
N ALA A 35 8.76 -22.78 -6.89
CA ALA A 35 8.34 -23.92 -6.08
C ALA A 35 7.06 -24.58 -6.65
N VAL A 36 6.06 -23.76 -7.00
CA VAL A 36 4.81 -24.24 -7.61
C VAL A 36 5.07 -24.93 -8.95
N LYS A 37 5.96 -24.39 -9.79
CA LYS A 37 6.33 -25.01 -11.08
C LYS A 37 7.04 -26.36 -10.91
N GLU A 38 7.81 -26.51 -9.84
CA GLU A 38 8.53 -27.73 -9.50
C GLU A 38 7.64 -28.75 -8.75
N GLY A 39 6.38 -28.41 -8.47
CA GLY A 39 5.46 -29.24 -7.70
C GLY A 39 5.83 -29.35 -6.22
N THR A 40 6.72 -28.48 -5.73
CA THR A 40 7.12 -28.43 -4.32
C THR A 40 6.24 -27.44 -3.55
N ALA A 41 5.96 -27.75 -2.28
CA ALA A 41 5.20 -26.84 -1.43
C ALA A 41 6.02 -25.56 -1.16
N PRO A 42 5.53 -24.36 -1.51
CA PRO A 42 6.25 -23.12 -1.23
C PRO A 42 6.38 -22.90 0.28
N ASP A 43 7.52 -22.36 0.70
CA ASP A 43 7.73 -21.98 2.10
C ASP A 43 6.70 -20.91 2.52
N PRO A 44 5.88 -21.17 3.56
CA PRO A 44 4.87 -20.23 4.04
C PRO A 44 5.48 -18.89 4.49
N ALA A 45 6.76 -18.86 4.89
CA ALA A 45 7.45 -17.62 5.26
C ALA A 45 7.56 -16.63 4.09
N TRP A 46 7.68 -17.11 2.85
CA TRP A 46 7.77 -16.23 1.67
C TRP A 46 6.44 -15.54 1.40
N ALA A 47 5.34 -16.27 1.51
CA ALA A 47 3.99 -15.75 1.35
C ALA A 47 3.65 -14.75 2.48
N ALA A 48 4.01 -15.07 3.73
CA ALA A 48 3.81 -14.18 4.87
C ALA A 48 4.56 -12.85 4.70
N LEU A 49 5.82 -12.89 4.24
CA LEU A 49 6.63 -11.68 4.03
C LEU A 49 6.10 -10.84 2.86
N ALA A 50 5.76 -11.47 1.73
CA ALA A 50 5.15 -10.77 0.59
C ALA A 50 3.80 -10.15 0.98
N GLY A 51 2.97 -10.88 1.72
CA GLY A 51 1.68 -10.43 2.22
C GLY A 51 1.78 -9.27 3.20
N ALA A 52 2.78 -9.27 4.11
CA ALA A 52 3.03 -8.16 5.01
C ALA A 52 3.37 -6.86 4.26
N ARG A 53 4.20 -6.94 3.21
CA ARG A 53 4.58 -5.76 2.40
C ARG A 53 3.44 -5.30 1.49
N SER A 54 2.65 -6.23 0.97
CA SER A 54 1.42 -5.90 0.23
C SER A 54 0.43 -5.13 1.11
N ARG A 55 0.20 -5.57 2.36
CA ARG A 55 -0.62 -4.84 3.33
C ARG A 55 -0.11 -3.41 3.57
N HIS A 56 1.20 -3.22 3.76
CA HIS A 56 1.77 -1.88 3.90
C HIS A 56 1.48 -1.00 2.68
N ASN A 57 1.60 -1.55 1.46
CA ASN A 57 1.26 -0.82 0.23
C ASN A 57 -0.24 -0.46 0.15
N VAL A 58 -1.14 -1.30 0.66
CA VAL A 58 -2.58 -0.99 0.73
C VAL A 58 -2.85 0.16 1.71
N TYR A 59 -2.17 0.22 2.86
CA TYR A 59 -2.31 1.37 3.76
C TYR A 59 -1.76 2.66 3.16
N MET A 60 -0.67 2.59 2.38
CA MET A 60 -0.08 3.75 1.70
C MET A 60 -0.87 4.22 0.47
N SER A 61 -1.74 3.39 -0.11
CA SER A 61 -2.55 3.79 -1.26
C SER A 61 -3.56 4.88 -0.92
N VAL A 62 -4.07 4.92 0.32
CA VAL A 62 -5.03 5.94 0.76
C VAL A 62 -4.43 7.36 0.72
N PRO A 63 -3.32 7.67 1.41
CA PRO A 63 -2.68 8.97 1.27
C PRO A 63 -2.19 9.25 -0.15
N LEU A 64 -1.72 8.24 -0.89
CA LEU A 64 -1.29 8.42 -2.27
C LEU A 64 -2.44 8.90 -3.17
N VAL A 65 -3.56 8.17 -3.19
CA VAL A 65 -4.75 8.53 -4.00
C VAL A 65 -5.28 9.89 -3.58
N TRP A 66 -5.30 10.18 -2.28
CA TRP A 66 -5.66 11.50 -1.78
C TRP A 66 -4.78 12.61 -2.35
N THR A 67 -3.47 12.44 -2.35
CA THR A 67 -2.55 13.43 -2.94
C THR A 67 -2.77 13.59 -4.45
N MET A 68 -3.07 12.52 -5.17
CA MET A 68 -3.37 12.60 -6.61
C MET A 68 -4.63 13.44 -6.86
N ILE A 69 -5.71 13.21 -6.11
CA ILE A 69 -6.99 13.94 -6.25
C ILE A 69 -6.86 15.40 -5.80
N SER A 70 -6.16 15.64 -4.69
CA SER A 70 -5.96 16.97 -4.09
C SER A 70 -5.17 17.93 -4.97
N SER A 71 -4.38 17.40 -5.91
CA SER A 71 -3.67 18.23 -6.90
C SER A 71 -4.59 18.75 -8.02
N HIS A 72 -5.71 18.06 -8.28
CA HIS A 72 -6.68 18.37 -9.33
C HIS A 72 -7.98 19.02 -8.81
N THR A 73 -8.20 19.05 -7.49
CA THR A 73 -9.43 19.57 -6.86
C THR A 73 -9.12 20.54 -5.73
N THR A 74 -9.94 21.58 -5.57
CA THR A 74 -9.83 22.50 -4.43
C THR A 74 -10.64 21.97 -3.27
N THR A 75 -10.02 21.11 -2.46
CA THR A 75 -10.62 20.63 -1.22
C THR A 75 -10.47 21.69 -0.11
N PRO A 76 -11.52 22.00 0.67
CA PRO A 76 -11.42 22.91 1.81
C PRO A 76 -10.32 22.43 2.77
N PHE A 77 -9.49 23.36 3.27
CA PHE A 77 -8.39 23.08 4.21
C PHE A 77 -7.24 22.20 3.69
N ALA A 78 -7.17 21.92 2.40
CA ALA A 78 -6.16 21.00 1.86
C ALA A 78 -4.71 21.51 1.98
N SER A 79 -4.52 22.82 2.07
CA SER A 79 -3.22 23.42 2.38
C SER A 79 -2.70 23.13 3.78
N SER A 80 -3.55 22.62 4.69
CA SER A 80 -3.17 22.25 6.04
C SER A 80 -2.64 20.81 6.11
N PRO A 81 -1.42 20.58 6.64
CA PRO A 81 -0.90 19.23 6.89
C PRO A 81 -1.80 18.39 7.80
N VAL A 82 -2.55 19.05 8.70
CA VAL A 82 -3.48 18.40 9.63
C VAL A 82 -4.58 17.66 8.86
N TYR A 83 -5.03 18.21 7.73
CA TYR A 83 -6.08 17.57 6.94
C TYR A 83 -5.60 16.24 6.33
N LEU A 84 -4.35 16.19 5.84
CA LEU A 84 -3.74 14.94 5.37
C LEU A 84 -3.65 13.89 6.49
N LEU A 85 -3.29 14.30 7.70
CA LEU A 85 -3.24 13.40 8.86
C LEU A 85 -4.61 12.81 9.19
N VAL A 86 -5.67 13.63 9.15
CA VAL A 86 -7.06 13.16 9.37
C VAL A 86 -7.46 12.14 8.30
N VAL A 87 -7.19 12.43 7.01
CA VAL A 87 -7.48 11.51 5.91
C VAL A 87 -6.71 10.20 6.07
N ILE A 88 -5.46 10.23 6.49
CA ILE A 88 -4.66 9.03 6.76
C ILE A 88 -5.29 8.20 7.88
N LEU A 89 -5.62 8.82 9.01
CA LEU A 89 -6.18 8.10 10.17
C LEU A 89 -7.53 7.47 9.85
N VAL A 90 -8.44 8.23 9.22
CA VAL A 90 -9.76 7.74 8.80
C VAL A 90 -9.59 6.65 7.74
N GLY A 91 -8.70 6.88 6.77
CA GLY A 91 -8.38 5.96 5.70
C GLY A 91 -7.84 4.62 6.19
N TRP A 92 -6.91 4.64 7.13
CA TRP A 92 -6.36 3.45 7.76
C TRP A 92 -7.39 2.72 8.60
N GLY A 93 -8.25 3.44 9.31
CA GLY A 93 -9.40 2.85 10.00
C GLY A 93 -10.33 2.13 9.03
N ALA A 94 -10.65 2.74 7.89
CA ALA A 94 -11.47 2.13 6.85
C ALA A 94 -10.81 0.88 6.25
N VAL A 95 -9.52 0.96 5.90
CA VAL A 95 -8.74 -0.20 5.40
C VAL A 95 -8.71 -1.33 6.43
N TYR A 96 -8.52 -1.01 7.71
CA TYR A 96 -8.56 -1.99 8.79
C TYR A 96 -9.92 -2.69 8.87
N LEU A 97 -11.03 -1.94 8.78
CA LEU A 97 -12.37 -2.50 8.77
C LEU A 97 -12.62 -3.41 7.55
N LEU A 98 -12.10 -3.03 6.38
CA LEU A 98 -12.16 -3.86 5.17
C LEU A 98 -11.38 -5.16 5.36
N TYR A 99 -10.18 -5.11 5.92
CA TYR A 99 -9.40 -6.31 6.23
C TYR A 99 -10.10 -7.22 7.24
N LYS A 100 -10.77 -6.65 8.25
CA LYS A 100 -11.54 -7.42 9.24
C LYS A 100 -12.72 -8.17 8.61
N LYS A 101 -13.33 -7.59 7.57
CA LYS A 101 -14.46 -8.19 6.83
C LYS A 101 -14.02 -9.09 5.67
N ALA A 102 -12.74 -9.05 5.28
CA ALA A 102 -12.25 -9.82 4.15
C ALA A 102 -12.30 -11.34 4.44
N PRO A 103 -12.83 -12.17 3.52
CA PRO A 103 -12.80 -13.61 3.67
C PRO A 103 -11.36 -14.11 3.73
N LYS A 104 -11.05 -14.95 4.72
CA LYS A 104 -9.75 -15.59 4.84
C LYS A 104 -9.68 -16.72 3.83
N VAL A 105 -8.73 -16.66 2.89
CA VAL A 105 -8.52 -17.74 1.92
C VAL A 105 -7.80 -18.89 2.63
N PRO A 106 -8.36 -20.10 2.69
CA PRO A 106 -7.67 -21.24 3.28
C PRO A 106 -6.42 -21.58 2.45
N GLY A 107 -5.27 -21.67 3.13
CA GLY A 107 -3.97 -21.91 2.49
C GLY A 107 -3.01 -20.71 2.47
N PHE A 108 -3.37 -19.59 3.09
CA PHE A 108 -2.51 -18.43 3.36
C PHE A 108 -2.70 -17.89 4.78
#